data_AF-A0AAV3Q4P4-F1
#
_entry.id   AF-A0AAV3Q4P4-F1
#
_cell.length_a   1.000
_cell.length_b   1.000
_cell.length_c   1.000
_cell.angle_alpha   90.00
_cell.angle_beta   90.00
_cell.angle_gamma   90.00
#
_symmetry.space_group_name_H-M   'P 1'
#
loop_
_entity.id
_entity.type
_entity.pdbx_description
1 polymer ?
#
loop_
_entity_poly.entity_id
_entity_poly.type
_entity_poly.pdbx_seq_one_letter_code
_entity_poly.pdbx_strand_id
1 'polypeptide(L)'
;MVRQKAYVEGSIIEAYLLKKVSSFCVMHFEEDVHTNHRQPPRIDDGGDIATDARLFIFRHPGRPTRCIRNLHFMSEEESKIVHLYVLRNTPEATSLYEMFNAELIRLNPDSTDKDRVSYEKEKSSISL
;
A
#
# COMPACT_ATOMS: atom_id res chain seq x y z
N MET A 1 -39.77 6.85 0.18
CA MET A 1 -40.53 5.61 0.41
C MET A 1 -40.23 4.64 -0.73
N VAL A 2 -39.56 3.52 -0.45
CA VAL A 2 -39.20 2.51 -1.47
C VAL A 2 -40.47 1.78 -1.92
N ARG A 3 -40.78 1.81 -3.21
CA ARG A 3 -42.04 1.28 -3.78
C ARG A 3 -42.11 -0.25 -3.89
N GLN A 4 -40.99 -0.96 -3.79
CA GLN A 4 -40.93 -2.43 -3.90
C GLN A 4 -39.92 -3.04 -2.92
N LYS A 5 -40.36 -3.36 -1.70
CA LYS A 5 -39.52 -4.00 -0.68
C LYS A 5 -39.04 -5.40 -1.09
N ALA A 6 -39.91 -6.19 -1.74
CA ALA A 6 -39.57 -7.54 -2.21
C ALA A 6 -38.39 -7.56 -3.20
N TYR A 7 -38.24 -6.53 -4.03
CA TYR A 7 -37.12 -6.40 -4.95
C TYR A 7 -35.80 -6.11 -4.22
N VAL A 8 -35.85 -5.27 -3.18
CA VAL A 8 -34.67 -4.95 -2.36
C VAL A 8 -34.22 -6.21 -1.59
N GLU A 9 -35.14 -6.92 -0.97
CA GLU A 9 -34.84 -8.17 -0.26
C GLU A 9 -34.31 -9.25 -1.21
N GLY A 10 -34.93 -9.40 -2.39
CA GLY A 10 -34.47 -10.33 -3.43
C GLY A 10 -33.05 -10.05 -3.90
N SER A 11 -32.72 -8.79 -4.19
CA SER A 11 -31.37 -8.41 -4.66
C SER A 11 -30.29 -8.58 -3.58
N ILE A 12 -30.64 -8.39 -2.30
CA ILE A 12 -29.72 -8.67 -1.18
C ILE A 12 -29.43 -10.17 -1.09
N ILE A 13 -30.47 -11.02 -1.16
CA ILE A 13 -30.32 -12.48 -1.10
C ILE A 13 -29.52 -12.99 -2.29
N GLU A 14 -29.78 -12.49 -3.49
CA GLU A 14 -29.05 -12.83 -4.70
C GLU A 14 -27.55 -12.51 -4.58
N ALA A 15 -27.23 -11.28 -4.16
CA ALA A 15 -25.84 -10.87 -3.94
C ALA A 15 -25.14 -11.74 -2.88
N TYR A 16 -25.85 -12.10 -1.81
CA TYR A 16 -25.33 -12.98 -0.77
C TYR A 16 -25.07 -14.40 -1.29
N LEU A 17 -25.99 -14.95 -2.08
CA LEU A 17 -25.85 -16.28 -2.66
C LEU A 17 -24.67 -16.33 -3.65
N LEU A 18 -24.57 -15.35 -4.55
CA LEU A 18 -23.44 -15.21 -5.48
C LEU A 18 -22.10 -15.11 -4.73
N LYS A 19 -22.04 -14.30 -3.67
CA LYS A 19 -20.84 -14.20 -2.83
C LYS A 19 -20.48 -15.53 -2.18
N LYS A 20 -21.46 -16.26 -1.64
CA LYS A 20 -21.24 -17.58 -1.02
C LYS A 20 -20.75 -18.62 -2.00
N VAL A 21 -21.42 -18.75 -3.15
CA VAL A 21 -21.05 -19.71 -4.20
C VAL A 21 -19.66 -19.39 -4.75
N SER A 22 -19.39 -18.11 -5.06
CA SER A 22 -18.06 -17.68 -5.52
C SER A 22 -16.96 -18.03 -4.51
N SER A 23 -17.21 -17.82 -3.22
CA SER A 23 -16.26 -18.16 -2.15
C SER A 23 -16.04 -19.67 -2.02
N PHE A 24 -17.10 -20.46 -2.16
CA PHE A 24 -17.01 -21.93 -2.15
C PHE A 24 -16.19 -22.46 -3.32
N CYS A 25 -16.44 -21.94 -4.53
CA CYS A 25 -15.72 -22.39 -5.73
C CYS A 25 -14.21 -22.15 -5.65
N VAL A 26 -13.75 -21.11 -4.93
CA VAL A 26 -12.30 -20.85 -4.75
C VAL A 26 -11.57 -22.04 -4.13
N MET A 27 -12.21 -22.80 -3.24
CA MET A 27 -11.60 -23.97 -2.61
C MET A 27 -11.40 -25.15 -3.56
N HIS A 28 -12.05 -25.13 -4.73
CA HIS A 28 -12.03 -26.21 -5.71
C HIS A 28 -11.28 -25.84 -7.00
N PHE A 29 -10.79 -24.61 -7.12
CA PHE A 29 -9.95 -24.18 -8.24
C PHE A 29 -8.46 -24.29 -7.89
N GLU A 30 -7.66 -24.63 -8.90
CA GLU A 30 -6.20 -24.62 -8.84
C GLU A 30 -5.66 -23.22 -8.45
N GLU A 31 -4.47 -23.17 -7.84
CA GLU A 31 -3.89 -21.96 -7.24
C GLU A 31 -3.69 -20.80 -8.23
N ASP A 32 -3.50 -21.13 -9.50
CA ASP A 32 -3.30 -20.25 -10.63
C ASP A 32 -4.60 -19.63 -11.19
N VAL A 33 -5.77 -20.14 -10.80
CA VAL A 33 -7.05 -19.57 -11.23
C VAL A 33 -7.36 -18.30 -10.44
N HIS A 34 -7.43 -17.18 -11.15
CA HIS A 34 -7.85 -15.91 -10.58
C HIS A 34 -9.33 -15.95 -10.15
N THR A 35 -9.56 -15.81 -8.85
CA THR A 35 -10.89 -15.70 -8.23
C THR A 35 -11.01 -14.38 -7.48
N ASN A 36 -12.22 -13.92 -7.16
CA ASN A 36 -12.40 -12.67 -6.39
C ASN A 36 -11.60 -12.60 -5.07
N HIS A 37 -11.26 -13.75 -4.48
CA HIS A 37 -10.45 -13.84 -3.26
C HIS A 37 -8.94 -13.90 -3.52
N ARG A 38 -8.53 -14.31 -4.72
CA ARG A 38 -7.12 -14.41 -5.16
C ARG A 38 -6.73 -13.33 -6.17
N GLN A 39 -7.62 -12.38 -6.45
CA GLN A 39 -7.33 -11.30 -7.38
C GLN A 39 -6.22 -10.42 -6.79
N PRO A 40 -5.21 -10.08 -7.60
CA PRO A 40 -4.24 -9.07 -7.23
C PRO A 40 -4.93 -7.77 -6.78
N PRO A 41 -4.28 -6.93 -5.96
CA PRO A 41 -4.79 -5.60 -5.64
C PRO A 41 -5.25 -4.88 -6.91
N ARG A 42 -6.32 -4.09 -6.87
CA ARG A 42 -6.86 -3.39 -8.07
C ARG A 42 -5.85 -2.51 -8.82
N ILE A 43 -4.73 -2.19 -8.19
CA ILE A 43 -3.63 -1.38 -8.71
C ILE A 43 -2.59 -2.24 -9.46
N ASP A 44 -2.56 -3.53 -9.19
CA ASP A 44 -1.69 -4.51 -9.84
C ASP A 44 -2.22 -4.77 -11.26
N ASP A 45 -1.42 -4.39 -12.26
CA ASP A 45 -1.75 -4.56 -13.67
C ASP A 45 -1.27 -5.89 -14.25
N GLY A 46 -0.74 -6.79 -13.42
CA GLY A 46 -0.17 -8.05 -13.87
C GLY A 46 1.10 -7.86 -14.71
N GLY A 47 1.77 -6.71 -14.60
CA GLY A 47 3.09 -6.50 -15.17
C GLY A 47 4.16 -7.38 -14.53
N ASP A 48 5.40 -7.29 -15.02
CA ASP A 48 6.52 -8.01 -14.41
C ASP A 48 6.71 -7.54 -12.98
N ILE A 49 6.48 -8.45 -12.04
CA ILE A 49 6.80 -8.27 -10.63
C ILE A 49 8.32 -8.12 -10.56
N ALA A 50 8.79 -6.96 -10.10
CA ALA A 50 10.19 -6.80 -9.77
C ALA A 50 10.52 -7.76 -8.62
N THR A 51 11.03 -8.95 -8.97
CA THR A 51 11.38 -10.01 -8.00
C THR A 51 12.49 -9.57 -7.04
N ASP A 52 13.23 -8.52 -7.40
CA ASP A 52 14.33 -7.95 -6.61
C ASP A 52 13.92 -6.68 -5.82
N ALA A 53 12.64 -6.30 -5.83
CA ALA A 53 12.17 -5.18 -5.02
C ALA A 53 12.25 -5.52 -3.52
N ARG A 54 13.16 -4.86 -2.80
CA ARG A 54 13.41 -5.10 -1.36
C ARG A 54 12.26 -4.72 -0.44
N LEU A 55 11.35 -3.84 -0.89
CA LEU A 55 10.19 -3.40 -0.12
C LEU A 55 8.90 -3.80 -0.81
N PHE A 56 7.95 -4.32 -0.03
CA PHE A 56 6.66 -4.81 -0.51
C PHE A 56 5.89 -3.75 -1.31
N ILE A 57 5.96 -2.49 -0.89
CA ILE A 57 5.32 -1.35 -1.58
C ILE A 57 5.78 -1.14 -3.03
N PHE A 58 6.96 -1.67 -3.40
CA PHE A 58 7.52 -1.55 -4.75
C PHE A 58 7.47 -2.88 -5.53
N ARG A 59 6.88 -3.93 -4.94
CA ARG A 59 6.83 -5.26 -5.54
C ARG A 59 5.74 -5.38 -6.59
N HIS A 60 4.64 -4.65 -6.42
CA HIS A 60 3.51 -4.69 -7.35
C HIS A 60 3.66 -3.60 -8.43
N PRO A 61 3.62 -3.97 -9.72
CA PRO A 61 3.59 -2.99 -10.80
C PRO A 61 2.27 -2.20 -10.70
N GLY A 62 2.38 -0.88 -10.64
CA GLY A 62 1.23 -0.01 -10.53
C GLY A 62 0.69 0.35 -11.91
N ARG A 63 -0.63 0.19 -12.12
CA ARG A 63 -1.29 0.68 -13.33
C ARG A 63 -1.24 2.22 -13.38
N PRO A 64 -0.66 2.85 -14.41
CA PRO A 64 -0.79 4.30 -14.58
C PRO A 64 -2.28 4.65 -14.73
N THR A 65 -2.79 5.48 -13.83
CA THR A 65 -4.21 5.88 -13.83
C THR A 65 -4.55 6.56 -15.16
N ARG A 66 -5.51 5.99 -15.90
CA ARG A 66 -5.98 6.55 -17.17
C ARG A 66 -6.46 8.01 -16.97
N CYS A 67 -6.03 8.88 -17.87
CA CYS A 67 -6.20 10.35 -17.91
C CYS A 67 -5.10 11.16 -17.22
N ILE A 68 -3.94 11.20 -17.87
CA ILE A 68 -2.87 12.17 -17.63
C ILE A 68 -3.24 13.52 -18.26
N ARG A 69 -4.30 14.19 -17.77
CA ARG A 69 -4.63 15.54 -18.24
C ARG A 69 -3.94 16.64 -17.43
N ASN A 70 -3.50 16.31 -16.21
CA ASN A 70 -2.82 17.22 -15.29
C ASN A 70 -1.62 16.51 -14.64
N LEU A 71 -0.60 16.15 -15.44
CA LEU A 71 0.64 15.62 -14.87
C LEU A 71 1.39 16.77 -14.22
N HIS A 72 1.39 16.84 -12.88
CA HIS A 72 2.34 17.67 -12.16
C HIS A 72 3.69 16.95 -12.21
N PHE A 73 4.64 17.51 -12.94
CA PHE A 73 6.02 17.04 -12.86
C PHE A 73 6.57 17.48 -11.51
N MET A 74 6.75 16.49 -10.64
CA MET A 74 7.32 16.71 -9.32
C MET A 74 8.77 17.20 -9.47
N SER A 75 9.10 18.31 -8.80
CA SER A 75 10.48 18.74 -8.66
C SER A 75 11.31 17.71 -7.90
N GLU A 76 12.64 17.80 -7.99
CA GLU A 76 13.53 16.88 -7.27
C GLU A 76 13.32 16.94 -5.75
N GLU A 77 13.01 18.13 -5.23
CA GLU A 77 12.74 18.34 -3.80
C GLU A 77 11.42 17.71 -3.36
N GLU A 78 10.33 17.98 -4.09
CA GLU A 78 9.03 17.33 -3.83
C GLU A 78 9.15 15.80 -3.94
N SER A 79 9.94 15.31 -4.90
CA SER A 79 10.20 13.88 -5.06
C SER A 79 10.90 13.30 -3.84
N LYS A 80 11.92 13.97 -3.31
CA LYS A 80 12.58 13.55 -2.07
C LYS A 80 11.61 13.51 -0.90
N ILE A 81 10.76 14.53 -0.75
CA ILE A 81 9.77 14.60 0.33
C ILE A 81 8.77 13.44 0.22
N VAL A 82 8.21 13.19 -0.95
CA VAL A 82 7.24 12.11 -1.17
C VAL A 82 7.87 10.75 -0.94
N HIS A 83 9.08 10.51 -1.47
CA HIS A 83 9.81 9.26 -1.22
C HIS A 83 10.07 9.04 0.27
N LEU A 84 10.53 10.06 0.98
CA LEU A 84 10.76 9.99 2.42
C LEU A 84 9.46 9.72 3.18
N TYR A 85 8.36 10.36 2.81
CA TYR A 85 7.06 10.12 3.41
C TYR A 85 6.62 8.67 3.22
N VAL A 86 6.68 8.15 1.99
CA VAL A 86 6.29 6.78 1.69
C VAL A 86 7.13 5.80 2.49
N LEU A 87 8.46 5.94 2.47
CA LEU A 87 9.35 5.06 3.22
C LEU A 87 9.08 5.15 4.73
N ARG A 88 8.86 6.36 5.28
CA ARG A 88 8.63 6.56 6.72
C ARG A 88 7.35 5.90 7.22
N ASN A 89 6.30 5.88 6.40
CA ASN A 89 5.01 5.29 6.73
C ASN A 89 4.93 3.79 6.38
N THR A 90 6.01 3.20 5.85
CA THR A 90 6.04 1.78 5.47
C THR A 90 6.61 0.96 6.64
N PRO A 91 5.84 0.05 7.25
CA PRO A 91 6.30 -0.73 8.40
C PRO A 91 7.49 -1.63 8.07
N GLU A 92 7.60 -2.13 6.83
CA GLU A 92 8.73 -2.93 6.36
C GLU A 92 10.04 -2.13 6.37
N ALA A 93 9.97 -0.82 6.16
CA ALA A 93 11.14 0.07 6.14
C ALA A 93 11.62 0.42 7.55
N THR A 94 10.83 0.23 8.60
CA THR A 94 11.21 0.50 10.01
C THR A 94 12.51 -0.21 10.39
N SER A 95 12.64 -1.48 10.05
CA SER A 95 13.85 -2.27 10.31
C SER A 95 15.10 -1.69 9.61
N LEU A 96 14.94 -1.19 8.38
CA LEU A 96 16.02 -0.54 7.63
C LEU A 96 16.44 0.78 8.28
N TYR A 97 15.47 1.56 8.78
CA TYR A 97 15.76 2.80 9.50
C TYR A 97 16.55 2.56 10.78
N GLU A 98 16.18 1.54 11.56
CA GLU A 98 16.88 1.19 12.79
C GLU A 98 18.32 0.78 12.51
N MET A 99 18.54 -0.07 11.50
CA MET A 99 19.88 -0.48 11.08
C MET A 99 20.71 0.72 10.58
N PHE A 100 20.11 1.59 9.76
CA PHE A 100 20.78 2.79 9.26
C PHE A 100 21.14 3.75 10.40
N ASN A 101 20.23 3.97 11.34
CA ASN A 101 20.49 4.80 12.51
C ASN A 101 21.60 4.20 13.39
N ALA A 102 21.59 2.89 13.63
CA ALA A 102 22.65 2.21 14.38
C ALA A 102 24.01 2.40 13.72
N GLU A 103 24.09 2.31 12.39
CA GLU A 103 25.32 2.52 11.64
C GLU A 103 25.78 3.99 11.66
N LEU A 104 24.86 4.95 11.56
CA LEU A 104 25.18 6.37 11.72
C LEU A 104 25.80 6.67 13.09
N ILE A 105 25.26 6.06 14.14
CA ILE A 105 25.78 6.20 15.52
C ILE A 105 27.16 5.58 15.64
N ARG A 106 27.39 4.43 14.99
CA ARG A 106 28.69 3.77 14.97
C ARG A 106 29.75 4.61 14.28
N LEU A 107 29.39 5.29 13.19
CA LEU A 107 30.30 6.13 12.40
C LEU A 107 30.55 7.49 13.04
N ASN A 108 29.58 8.04 13.78
CA ASN A 108 29.66 9.35 14.42
C ASN A 108 29.34 9.28 15.93
N PRO A 109 30.23 8.69 16.75
CA PRO A 109 29.98 8.48 18.18
C PRO A 109 29.86 9.80 18.99
N ASP A 110 30.43 10.90 18.50
CA ASP A 110 30.44 12.22 19.17
C ASP A 110 29.24 13.11 18.80
N SER A 111 28.35 12.67 17.89
CA SER A 111 27.15 13.46 17.56
C SER A 111 26.25 13.56 18.79
N THR A 112 26.13 14.78 19.33
CA THR A 112 25.40 15.04 20.58
C THR A 112 23.90 14.83 20.37
N ASP A 113 23.23 14.28 21.38
CA ASP A 113 21.80 13.95 21.46
C ASP A 113 20.81 15.10 21.12
N LYS A 114 21.32 16.31 20.88
CA LYS A 114 20.54 17.49 20.47
C LYS A 114 20.01 17.40 19.03
N ASP A 115 20.71 16.68 18.15
CA ASP A 115 20.22 16.44 16.80
C ASP A 115 19.17 15.32 16.76
N ARG A 116 19.06 14.50 17.81
CA ARG A 116 18.16 13.34 17.89
C ARG A 116 16.73 13.69 18.32
N VAL A 117 16.53 14.81 19.03
CA VAL A 117 15.25 15.18 19.67
C VAL A 117 14.30 15.97 18.76
N SER A 118 14.76 16.43 17.59
CA SER A 118 13.88 17.02 16.55
C SER A 118 12.96 15.96 15.91
N TYR A 119 13.36 14.69 15.85
CA TYR A 119 12.68 13.62 15.09
C TYR A 119 11.42 13.04 15.75
N GLU A 120 11.32 13.09 17.09
CA GLU A 120 10.13 12.64 17.84
C GLU A 120 9.05 13.72 17.89
N LYS A 121 9.42 15.01 17.95
CA LYS A 121 8.44 16.11 17.93
C LYS A 121 7.67 16.18 16.61
N GLU A 122 8.33 15.85 15.49
CA GLU A 122 7.72 15.87 14.17
C GLU A 122 6.92 14.60 13.84
N LYS A 123 7.09 13.49 14.60
CA LYS A 123 6.15 12.34 14.57
C LYS A 123 4.74 12.75 15.00
N SER A 124 4.61 13.67 15.98
CA SER A 124 3.31 14.07 16.51
C SER A 124 2.60 15.15 15.69
N SER A 125 3.32 15.89 14.84
CA SER A 125 2.75 17.01 14.07
C SER A 125 2.25 16.64 12.67
N ILE A 126 2.61 15.45 12.15
CA ILE A 126 2.23 14.99 10.79
C ILE A 126 1.16 13.88 10.83
N SER A 127 0.64 13.54 12.00
CA SER A 127 -0.60 12.75 12.11
C SER A 127 -1.78 13.62 11.70
N LEU A 128 -2.21 13.49 10.44
CA LEU A 128 -3.55 13.88 9.99
C LEU A 128 -4.59 12.87 10.47
#